data_AF-R4W7P9-F1
#
_entry.id   AF-R4W7P9-F1
#
_cell.length_a   1.000
_cell.length_b   1.000
_cell.length_c   1.000
_cell.angle_alpha   90.00
_cell.angle_beta   90.00
_cell.angle_gamma   90.00
#
_symmetry.space_group_name_H-M   'P 1'
#
loop_
_entity.id
_entity.type
_entity.pdbx_description
1 polymer ?
#
loop_
_entity_poly.entity_id
_entity_poly.type
_entity_poly.pdbx_seq_one_letter_code
_entity_poly.pdbx_strand_id
1 'polypeptide(L)'
;MNDVARRGWATAAAVFETARNAQLTFLAAAIAYYAFVSIVPLLALVVVLSTAIGGEALVQEALDRTDTVLTDQTQELLFNALLNQQGRIGATAFGTVAVSWSALRVFRGLDIAFSEIYGSAEEATFLSTVRDGLTVTVAIFVGLIAMTGIVFGVGLLPLGPFAPLVAVLLGVLTLTVLFLPMYYVFPDRPIDVGEAAPGAVTAALGWMLLAAGFSVYVDVATGVTVYGVLGGVFLLVTFLYFGALIVVVGAVVNVTLGSDRQLQQGSSPGPGLTRTMPASKDDTPADEEASPESGGADGEDDATQEAVGPEAAEFDPGERTPEEARLREEVAELRAELDDFRDDVEGRTVDRDEVEGDLKRYVRRRVRRGHARGWGPYLVLLYGTAMTIGAFYYLSSGWAILAMFVVWLSTLGLYVLMVLVGAGLSLLGLPGRLRDRIGEWRS
;
A
#
# COMPACT_ATOMS: atom_id res chain seq x y z
N MET A 1 11.75 -14.82 -34.99
CA MET A 1 10.42 -14.18 -34.79
C MET A 1 9.69 -14.63 -33.52
N ASN A 2 10.01 -15.78 -32.92
CA ASN A 2 9.25 -16.32 -31.77
C ASN A 2 9.63 -15.77 -30.39
N ASP A 3 10.78 -15.10 -30.24
CA ASP A 3 11.22 -14.60 -28.92
C ASP A 3 10.63 -13.25 -28.54
N VAL A 4 10.36 -12.37 -29.51
CA VAL A 4 9.66 -11.11 -29.25
C VAL A 4 8.20 -11.38 -28.88
N ALA A 5 7.54 -12.31 -29.59
CA ALA A 5 6.18 -12.73 -29.28
C ALA A 5 6.08 -13.42 -27.91
N ARG A 6 7.04 -14.30 -27.56
CA ARG A 6 7.09 -14.92 -26.21
C ARG A 6 7.36 -13.92 -25.10
N ARG A 7 8.31 -12.99 -25.30
CA ARG A 7 8.59 -11.94 -24.33
C ARG A 7 7.37 -11.04 -24.14
N GLY A 8 6.72 -10.61 -25.23
CA GLY A 8 5.49 -9.83 -25.16
C GLY A 8 4.36 -10.55 -24.44
N TRP A 9 4.19 -11.85 -24.67
CA TRP A 9 3.19 -12.66 -23.97
C TRP A 9 3.53 -12.87 -22.49
N ALA A 10 4.81 -13.07 -22.16
CA ALA A 10 5.27 -13.19 -20.77
C ALA A 10 5.08 -11.88 -20.00
N THR A 11 5.40 -10.74 -20.61
CA THR A 11 5.14 -9.41 -20.01
C THR A 11 3.64 -9.19 -19.83
N ALA A 12 2.81 -9.53 -20.83
CA ALA A 12 1.36 -9.39 -20.71
C ALA A 12 0.76 -10.30 -19.63
N ALA A 13 1.24 -11.55 -19.51
CA ALA A 13 0.84 -12.48 -18.46
C ALA A 13 1.27 -11.99 -17.07
N ALA A 14 2.49 -11.47 -16.93
CA ALA A 14 2.98 -10.88 -15.68
C ALA A 14 2.16 -9.64 -15.28
N VAL A 15 1.86 -8.75 -16.23
CA VAL A 15 0.96 -7.61 -15.99
C VAL A 15 -0.39 -8.07 -15.49
N PHE A 16 -0.97 -9.13 -16.09
CA PHE A 16 -2.26 -9.65 -15.68
C PHE A 16 -2.23 -10.31 -14.28
N GLU A 17 -1.16 -11.02 -13.94
CA GLU A 17 -1.00 -11.67 -12.64
C GLU A 17 -0.79 -10.63 -11.52
N THR A 18 0.08 -9.65 -11.73
CA THR A 18 0.24 -8.50 -10.83
C THR A 18 -1.06 -7.71 -10.69
N ALA A 19 -1.79 -7.50 -11.79
CA ALA A 19 -3.09 -6.84 -11.77
C ALA A 19 -4.13 -7.57 -10.92
N ARG A 20 -4.14 -8.90 -11.00
CA ARG A 20 -5.06 -9.73 -10.21
C ARG A 20 -4.70 -9.72 -8.73
N ASN A 21 -3.40 -9.75 -8.42
CA ASN A 21 -2.90 -9.79 -7.05
C ASN A 21 -3.09 -8.44 -6.33
N ALA A 22 -2.89 -7.32 -7.02
CA ALA A 22 -3.03 -5.97 -6.45
C ALA A 22 -4.49 -5.45 -6.39
N GLN A 23 -5.49 -6.29 -6.69
CA GLN A 23 -6.90 -5.91 -6.70
C GLN A 23 -7.17 -4.60 -7.48
N LEU A 24 -6.56 -4.41 -8.67
CA LEU A 24 -6.56 -3.11 -9.37
C LEU A 24 -7.97 -2.54 -9.58
N THR A 25 -8.97 -3.39 -9.78
CA THR A 25 -10.36 -2.97 -9.95
C THR A 25 -10.94 -2.35 -8.69
N PHE A 26 -10.57 -2.86 -7.51
CA PHE A 26 -10.96 -2.29 -6.22
C PHE A 26 -10.28 -0.94 -6.00
N LEU A 27 -8.98 -0.88 -6.29
CA LEU A 27 -8.18 0.33 -6.15
C LEU A 27 -8.64 1.45 -7.08
N ALA A 28 -8.90 1.12 -8.35
CA ALA A 28 -9.49 2.02 -9.33
C ALA A 28 -10.88 2.50 -8.90
N ALA A 29 -11.71 1.62 -8.33
CA ALA A 29 -13.03 2.01 -7.80
C ALA A 29 -12.91 2.99 -6.62
N ALA A 30 -11.95 2.79 -5.72
CA ALA A 30 -11.70 3.71 -4.60
C ALA A 30 -11.25 5.09 -5.11
N ILE A 31 -10.30 5.14 -6.05
CA ILE A 31 -9.84 6.39 -6.67
C ILE A 31 -11.00 7.08 -7.39
N ALA A 32 -11.80 6.35 -8.16
CA ALA A 32 -12.95 6.90 -8.88
C ALA A 32 -14.01 7.47 -7.93
N TYR A 33 -14.29 6.79 -6.82
CA TYR A 33 -15.17 7.30 -5.78
C TYR A 33 -14.64 8.59 -5.16
N TYR A 34 -13.34 8.64 -4.81
CA TYR A 34 -12.74 9.86 -4.28
C TYR A 34 -12.74 10.99 -5.31
N ALA A 35 -12.46 10.70 -6.57
CA ALA A 35 -12.52 11.68 -7.66
C ALA A 35 -13.93 12.23 -7.83
N PHE A 36 -14.95 11.36 -7.85
CA PHE A 36 -16.35 11.75 -7.98
C PHE A 36 -16.81 12.67 -6.84
N VAL A 37 -16.51 12.29 -5.59
CA VAL A 37 -16.83 13.11 -4.40
C VAL A 37 -16.10 14.46 -4.44
N SER A 38 -14.95 14.52 -5.10
CA SER A 38 -14.14 15.74 -5.21
C SER A 38 -14.65 16.74 -6.26
N ILE A 39 -15.57 16.35 -7.14
CA ILE A 39 -16.05 17.24 -8.21
C ILE A 39 -16.74 18.47 -7.63
N VAL A 40 -17.65 18.30 -6.67
CA VAL A 40 -18.43 19.43 -6.12
C VAL A 40 -17.51 20.47 -5.46
N PRO A 41 -16.57 20.09 -4.57
CA PRO A 41 -15.61 21.04 -4.04
C PRO A 41 -14.74 21.65 -5.14
N LEU A 42 -14.23 20.85 -6.08
CA LEU A 42 -13.36 21.35 -7.16
C LEU A 42 -14.08 22.40 -8.01
N LEU A 43 -15.34 22.20 -8.35
CA LEU A 43 -16.16 23.21 -9.04
C LEU A 43 -16.28 24.50 -8.22
N ALA A 44 -16.50 24.39 -6.91
CA ALA A 44 -16.52 25.57 -6.03
C ALA A 44 -15.17 26.30 -6.02
N LEU A 45 -14.04 25.57 -5.99
CA LEU A 45 -12.70 26.16 -6.09
C LEU A 45 -12.53 26.92 -7.40
N VAL A 46 -12.90 26.31 -8.51
CA VAL A 46 -12.76 26.90 -9.85
C VAL A 46 -13.51 28.22 -9.90
N VAL A 47 -14.71 28.30 -9.34
CA VAL A 47 -15.43 29.56 -9.30
C VAL A 47 -14.74 30.57 -8.39
N VAL A 48 -14.34 30.19 -7.17
CA VAL A 48 -13.63 31.09 -6.25
C VAL A 48 -12.37 31.68 -6.90
N LEU A 49 -11.58 30.84 -7.58
CA LEU A 49 -10.39 31.27 -8.32
C LEU A 49 -10.76 32.15 -9.52
N SER A 50 -11.82 31.81 -10.26
CA SER A 50 -12.30 32.60 -11.40
C SER A 50 -12.74 33.99 -10.95
N THR A 51 -13.47 34.11 -9.85
CA THR A 51 -13.86 35.39 -9.25
C THR A 51 -12.63 36.17 -8.76
N ALA A 52 -11.66 35.49 -8.14
CA ALA A 52 -10.47 36.13 -7.59
C ALA A 52 -9.52 36.68 -8.67
N ILE A 53 -9.37 35.96 -9.80
CA ILE A 53 -8.46 36.33 -10.90
C ILE A 53 -9.18 37.24 -11.91
N GLY A 54 -10.43 36.93 -12.22
CA GLY A 54 -11.16 37.45 -13.37
C GLY A 54 -12.34 38.38 -13.06
N GLY A 55 -12.71 38.51 -11.79
CA GLY A 55 -13.89 39.26 -11.37
C GLY A 55 -15.22 38.59 -11.75
N GLU A 56 -16.33 39.25 -11.42
CA GLU A 56 -17.69 38.71 -11.60
C GLU A 56 -18.07 38.52 -13.09
N ALA A 57 -17.47 39.30 -14.00
CA ALA A 57 -17.74 39.24 -15.43
C ALA A 57 -17.30 37.92 -16.08
N LEU A 58 -16.15 37.37 -15.68
CA LEU A 58 -15.66 36.08 -16.19
C LEU A 58 -16.54 34.90 -15.70
N VAL A 59 -17.10 35.02 -14.51
CA VAL A 59 -18.04 34.03 -13.96
C VAL A 59 -19.39 34.11 -14.67
N GLN A 60 -19.90 35.32 -14.93
CA GLN A 60 -21.14 35.48 -15.71
C GLN A 60 -21.00 34.96 -17.13
N GLU A 61 -19.90 35.25 -17.83
CA GLU A 61 -19.70 34.71 -19.17
C GLU A 61 -19.58 33.18 -19.19
N ALA A 62 -19.00 32.58 -18.15
CA ALA A 62 -18.98 31.12 -17.98
C ALA A 62 -20.38 30.54 -17.70
N LEU A 63 -21.19 31.20 -16.87
CA LEU A 63 -22.56 30.79 -16.57
C LEU A 63 -23.46 30.91 -17.81
N ASP A 64 -23.36 32.01 -18.56
CA ASP A 64 -24.10 32.24 -19.81
C ASP A 64 -23.75 31.20 -20.89
N ARG A 65 -22.50 30.72 -20.93
CA ARG A 65 -22.07 29.63 -21.81
C ARG A 65 -22.62 28.26 -21.37
N THR A 66 -23.06 28.14 -20.13
CA THR A 66 -23.58 26.89 -19.54
C THR A 66 -25.12 26.87 -19.50
N ASP A 67 -25.75 27.93 -20.01
CA ASP A 67 -27.21 28.14 -20.01
C ASP A 67 -27.97 27.02 -20.72
N THR A 68 -27.34 26.36 -21.69
CA THR A 68 -27.90 25.22 -22.41
C THR A 68 -27.79 23.88 -21.68
N VAL A 69 -27.08 23.82 -20.55
CA VAL A 69 -26.71 22.56 -19.87
C VAL A 69 -27.21 22.50 -18.42
N LEU A 70 -27.30 23.63 -17.72
CA LEU A 70 -27.76 23.69 -16.33
C LEU A 70 -29.24 24.04 -16.25
N THR A 71 -29.97 23.39 -15.33
CA THR A 71 -31.35 23.78 -15.02
C THR A 71 -31.40 25.10 -14.27
N ASP A 72 -32.48 25.88 -14.44
CA ASP A 72 -32.70 27.17 -13.75
C ASP A 72 -32.45 27.08 -12.23
N GLN A 73 -32.89 25.99 -11.59
CA GLN A 73 -32.65 25.72 -10.17
C GLN A 73 -31.17 25.54 -9.83
N THR A 74 -30.40 24.86 -10.68
CA THR A 74 -28.97 24.65 -10.44
C THR A 74 -28.21 25.95 -10.63
N GLN A 75 -28.62 26.77 -11.60
CA GLN A 75 -28.06 28.10 -11.82
C GLN A 75 -28.34 29.02 -10.63
N GLU A 76 -29.57 29.05 -10.12
CA GLU A 76 -29.94 29.91 -8.99
C GLU A 76 -29.20 29.50 -7.70
N LEU A 77 -29.03 28.19 -7.46
CA LEU A 77 -28.22 27.69 -6.36
C LEU A 77 -26.73 28.07 -6.50
N LEU A 78 -26.17 27.96 -7.70
CA LEU A 78 -24.80 28.38 -7.99
C LEU A 78 -24.66 29.90 -7.83
N PHE A 79 -25.55 30.69 -8.41
CA PHE A 79 -25.55 32.16 -8.32
C PHE A 79 -25.62 32.62 -6.86
N ASN A 80 -26.52 32.03 -6.07
CA ASN A 80 -26.66 32.36 -4.65
C ASN A 80 -25.47 31.89 -3.80
N ALA A 81 -24.83 30.77 -4.14
CA ALA A 81 -23.63 30.30 -3.46
C ALA A 81 -22.37 31.12 -3.82
N LEU A 82 -22.30 31.64 -5.05
CA LEU A 82 -21.07 32.18 -5.64
C LEU A 82 -21.02 33.71 -5.72
N LEU A 83 -22.17 34.40 -5.86
CA LEU A 83 -22.23 35.86 -6.09
C LEU A 83 -22.79 36.65 -4.89
N ASN A 84 -23.57 36.04 -3.99
CA ASN A 84 -24.02 36.73 -2.78
C ASN A 84 -22.89 36.93 -1.77
N GLN A 85 -22.74 38.13 -1.19
CA GLN A 85 -21.66 38.47 -0.24
C GLN A 85 -21.57 37.55 1.00
N GLN A 86 -22.71 37.15 1.60
CA GLN A 86 -22.74 36.21 2.72
C GLN A 86 -22.45 34.76 2.27
N GLY A 87 -22.95 34.39 1.09
CA GLY A 87 -22.64 33.12 0.43
C GLY A 87 -21.14 33.01 0.16
N ARG A 88 -20.51 34.07 -0.36
CA ARG A 88 -19.07 34.15 -0.65
C ARG A 88 -18.21 33.84 0.57
N ILE A 89 -18.39 34.49 1.71
CA ILE A 89 -17.47 34.27 2.85
C ILE A 89 -17.61 32.84 3.41
N GLY A 90 -18.83 32.34 3.57
CA GLY A 90 -19.09 30.96 4.01
C GLY A 90 -18.64 29.90 3.00
N ALA A 91 -18.91 30.12 1.72
CA ALA A 91 -18.53 29.23 0.62
C ALA A 91 -17.02 29.26 0.34
N THR A 92 -16.32 30.38 0.58
CA THR A 92 -14.86 30.45 0.39
C THR A 92 -14.15 29.65 1.50
N ALA A 93 -14.53 29.82 2.77
CA ALA A 93 -13.91 29.10 3.88
C ALA A 93 -14.28 27.60 3.85
N PHE A 94 -15.57 27.28 3.73
CA PHE A 94 -16.04 25.89 3.66
C PHE A 94 -15.59 25.21 2.37
N GLY A 95 -15.61 25.92 1.24
CA GLY A 95 -15.14 25.43 -0.06
C GLY A 95 -13.64 25.16 -0.06
N THR A 96 -12.81 26.04 0.51
CA THR A 96 -11.36 25.80 0.60
C THR A 96 -11.06 24.55 1.43
N VAL A 97 -11.73 24.39 2.57
CA VAL A 97 -11.56 23.19 3.42
C VAL A 97 -12.07 21.94 2.70
N ALA A 98 -13.25 22.00 2.09
CA ALA A 98 -13.84 20.88 1.36
C ALA A 98 -12.98 20.47 0.16
N VAL A 99 -12.41 21.42 -0.56
CA VAL A 99 -11.50 21.18 -1.69
C VAL A 99 -10.21 20.55 -1.22
N SER A 100 -9.57 21.16 -0.22
CA SER A 100 -8.31 20.65 0.32
C SER A 100 -8.48 19.23 0.84
N TRP A 101 -9.58 18.96 1.54
CA TRP A 101 -9.96 17.63 2.00
C TRP A 101 -10.19 16.64 0.86
N SER A 102 -10.85 17.08 -0.20
CA SER A 102 -11.20 16.23 -1.35
C SER A 102 -9.99 15.91 -2.23
N ALA A 103 -9.18 16.93 -2.55
CA ALA A 103 -7.90 16.77 -3.23
C ALA A 103 -6.99 15.81 -2.46
N LEU A 104 -6.90 15.97 -1.13
CA LEU A 104 -6.11 15.08 -0.30
C LEU A 104 -6.59 13.62 -0.36
N ARG A 105 -7.90 13.37 -0.42
CA ARG A 105 -8.44 12.01 -0.56
C ARG A 105 -8.09 11.37 -1.89
N VAL A 106 -8.16 12.13 -2.99
CA VAL A 106 -7.77 11.62 -4.32
C VAL A 106 -6.29 11.27 -4.35
N PHE A 107 -5.43 12.19 -3.88
CA PHE A 107 -3.99 11.93 -3.80
C PHE A 107 -3.68 10.76 -2.89
N ARG A 108 -4.31 10.65 -1.72
CA ARG A 108 -4.14 9.50 -0.84
C ARG A 108 -4.56 8.18 -1.49
N GLY A 109 -5.65 8.19 -2.26
CA GLY A 109 -6.07 7.01 -3.02
C GLY A 109 -5.05 6.59 -4.07
N LEU A 110 -4.44 7.56 -4.76
CA LEU A 110 -3.37 7.32 -5.74
C LEU A 110 -2.07 6.87 -5.06
N ASP A 111 -1.70 7.48 -3.95
CA ASP A 111 -0.51 7.15 -3.15
C ASP A 111 -0.57 5.68 -2.71
N ILE A 112 -1.65 5.29 -1.99
CA ILE A 112 -1.91 3.91 -1.58
C ILE A 112 -1.90 2.95 -2.78
N ALA A 113 -2.47 3.39 -3.90
CA ALA A 113 -2.51 2.57 -5.11
C ALA A 113 -1.12 2.27 -5.67
N PHE A 114 -0.28 3.29 -5.75
CA PHE A 114 1.07 3.16 -6.27
C PHE A 114 1.93 2.40 -5.27
N SER A 115 1.88 2.71 -3.97
CA SER A 115 2.64 1.99 -2.94
C SER A 115 2.34 0.48 -2.95
N GLU A 116 1.06 0.09 -3.06
CA GLU A 116 0.66 -1.32 -3.16
C GLU A 116 1.21 -2.00 -4.42
N ILE A 117 1.15 -1.33 -5.58
CA ILE A 117 1.61 -1.89 -6.87
C ILE A 117 3.14 -2.00 -6.92
N TYR A 118 3.84 -1.00 -6.40
CA TYR A 118 5.30 -0.98 -6.34
C TYR A 118 5.85 -1.79 -5.16
N GLY A 119 5.00 -2.27 -4.26
CA GLY A 119 5.37 -3.06 -3.09
C GLY A 119 6.23 -2.30 -2.07
N SER A 120 6.04 -0.98 -1.94
CA SER A 120 6.75 -0.21 -0.92
C SER A 120 6.19 -0.56 0.46
N ALA A 121 7.10 -0.84 1.40
CA ALA A 121 6.74 -1.18 2.79
C ALA A 121 6.50 0.05 3.67
N GLU A 122 6.75 1.26 3.13
CA GLU A 122 6.55 2.51 3.84
C GLU A 122 5.06 2.89 3.83
N GLU A 123 4.48 3.08 5.02
CA GLU A 123 3.12 3.58 5.14
C GLU A 123 3.09 5.07 4.77
N ALA A 124 2.29 5.40 3.76
CA ALA A 124 1.96 6.77 3.39
C ALA A 124 1.54 7.61 4.61
N THR A 125 2.38 8.57 4.99
CA THR A 125 2.09 9.51 6.08
C THR A 125 1.31 10.70 5.52
N PHE A 126 0.42 11.30 6.32
CA PHE A 126 -0.35 12.48 5.88
C PHE A 126 0.52 13.58 5.24
N LEU A 127 1.71 13.82 5.79
CA LEU A 127 2.62 14.85 5.29
C LEU A 127 3.29 14.47 3.96
N SER A 128 3.62 13.20 3.73
CA SER A 128 4.16 12.75 2.44
C SER A 128 3.09 12.90 1.37
N THR A 129 1.87 12.41 1.60
CA THR A 129 0.76 12.54 0.65
C THR A 129 0.47 14.01 0.27
N VAL A 130 0.55 14.96 1.23
CA VAL A 130 0.38 16.40 0.93
C VAL A 130 1.53 16.93 0.07
N ARG A 131 2.78 16.61 0.43
CA ARG A 131 3.97 17.04 -0.32
C ARG A 131 3.95 16.49 -1.74
N ASP A 132 3.64 15.21 -1.87
CA ASP A 132 3.67 14.46 -3.13
C ASP A 132 2.52 14.92 -4.02
N GLY A 133 1.31 15.07 -3.46
CA GLY A 133 0.18 15.68 -4.16
C GLY A 133 0.45 17.11 -4.64
N LEU A 134 1.08 17.96 -3.82
CA LEU A 134 1.46 19.32 -4.22
C LEU A 134 2.51 19.32 -5.32
N THR A 135 3.53 18.47 -5.20
CA THR A 135 4.61 18.33 -6.20
C THR A 135 4.05 17.90 -7.55
N VAL A 136 3.19 16.87 -7.56
CA VAL A 136 2.49 16.40 -8.76
C VAL A 136 1.62 17.50 -9.35
N THR A 137 0.85 18.22 -8.52
CA THR A 137 -0.03 19.31 -8.99
C THR A 137 0.76 20.43 -9.67
N VAL A 138 1.85 20.90 -9.04
CA VAL A 138 2.70 21.95 -9.61
C VAL A 138 3.36 21.47 -10.90
N ALA A 139 3.86 20.23 -10.94
CA ALA A 139 4.47 19.66 -12.13
C ALA A 139 3.47 19.54 -13.30
N ILE A 140 2.23 19.12 -13.03
CA ILE A 140 1.15 19.09 -14.01
C ILE A 140 0.85 20.50 -14.53
N PHE A 141 0.78 21.50 -13.65
CA PHE A 141 0.48 22.87 -14.04
C PHE A 141 1.58 23.48 -14.92
N VAL A 142 2.86 23.28 -14.55
CA VAL A 142 4.01 23.70 -15.37
C VAL A 142 4.02 22.97 -16.71
N GLY A 143 3.77 21.66 -16.70
CA GLY A 143 3.68 20.85 -17.92
C GLY A 143 2.56 21.31 -18.84
N LEU A 144 1.40 21.67 -18.29
CA LEU A 144 0.26 22.20 -19.03
C LEU A 144 0.60 23.54 -19.70
N ILE A 145 1.24 24.47 -18.98
CA ILE A 145 1.68 25.75 -19.56
C ILE A 145 2.67 25.52 -20.70
N ALA A 146 3.69 24.68 -20.47
CA ALA A 146 4.72 24.38 -21.46
C ALA A 146 4.11 23.73 -22.71
N MET A 147 3.25 22.72 -22.54
CA MET A 147 2.59 22.04 -23.66
C MET A 147 1.60 22.96 -24.38
N THR A 148 0.92 23.87 -23.69
CA THR A 148 0.06 24.87 -24.33
C THR A 148 0.87 25.75 -25.29
N GLY A 149 2.06 26.21 -24.88
CA GLY A 149 2.96 26.97 -25.75
C GLY A 149 3.43 26.16 -26.97
N ILE A 150 3.76 24.88 -26.78
CA ILE A 150 4.18 23.98 -27.86
C ILE A 150 3.02 23.74 -28.84
N VAL A 151 1.84 23.38 -28.35
CA VAL A 151 0.65 23.12 -29.17
C VAL A 151 0.27 24.36 -29.96
N PHE A 152 0.27 25.53 -29.33
CA PHE A 152 0.01 26.80 -30.01
C PHE A 152 1.05 27.06 -31.11
N GLY A 153 2.34 26.93 -30.80
CA GLY A 153 3.42 27.15 -31.76
C GLY A 153 3.35 26.20 -32.97
N VAL A 154 3.09 24.92 -32.73
CA VAL A 154 2.91 23.93 -33.80
C VAL A 154 1.66 24.20 -34.62
N GLY A 155 0.58 24.70 -34.01
CA GLY A 155 -0.64 25.09 -34.69
C GLY A 155 -0.48 26.24 -35.71
N LEU A 156 0.58 27.04 -35.60
CA LEU A 156 0.91 28.11 -36.56
C LEU A 156 1.65 27.59 -37.80
N LEU A 157 2.15 26.35 -37.79
CA LEU A 157 2.89 25.78 -38.89
C LEU A 157 1.94 25.29 -40.00
N PRO A 158 2.28 25.46 -41.29
CA PRO A 158 1.50 24.92 -42.40
C PRO A 158 1.75 23.41 -42.55
N LEU A 159 1.19 22.61 -41.63
CA LEU A 159 1.40 21.15 -41.57
C LEU A 159 0.73 20.38 -42.72
N GLY A 160 -0.22 21.00 -43.41
CA GLY A 160 -0.94 20.42 -44.55
C GLY A 160 -1.54 19.04 -44.21
N PRO A 161 -1.29 17.98 -45.02
CA PRO A 161 -1.89 16.66 -44.81
C PRO A 161 -1.40 15.94 -43.54
N PHE A 162 -0.28 16.38 -42.94
CA PHE A 162 0.25 15.77 -41.72
C PHE A 162 -0.37 16.32 -40.43
N ALA A 163 -1.17 17.39 -40.50
CA ALA A 163 -1.82 18.00 -39.35
C ALA A 163 -2.53 17.01 -38.41
N PRO A 164 -3.36 16.04 -38.87
CA PRO A 164 -4.04 15.10 -37.97
C PRO A 164 -3.06 14.16 -37.26
N LEU A 165 -2.02 13.68 -37.96
CA LEU A 165 -0.99 12.83 -37.36
C LEU A 165 -0.22 13.59 -36.27
N VAL A 166 0.18 14.83 -36.56
CA VAL A 166 0.86 15.70 -35.60
C VAL A 166 -0.03 15.99 -34.39
N ALA A 167 -1.33 16.22 -34.59
CA ALA A 167 -2.28 16.44 -33.50
C ALA A 167 -2.38 15.22 -32.57
N VAL A 168 -2.46 14.00 -33.11
CA VAL A 168 -2.46 12.76 -32.31
C VAL A 168 -1.16 12.62 -31.53
N LEU A 169 0.00 12.78 -32.19
CA LEU A 169 1.30 12.67 -31.55
C LEU A 169 1.49 13.71 -30.44
N LEU A 170 1.11 14.97 -30.69
CA LEU A 170 1.15 16.03 -29.69
C LEU A 170 0.19 15.77 -28.54
N GLY A 171 -1.00 15.22 -28.80
CA GLY A 171 -1.93 14.85 -27.73
C GLY A 171 -1.36 13.75 -26.85
N VAL A 172 -0.75 12.71 -27.43
CA VAL A 172 -0.09 11.64 -26.66
C VAL A 172 1.07 12.21 -25.86
N LEU A 173 1.90 13.05 -26.47
CA LEU A 173 3.00 13.71 -25.78
C LEU A 173 2.50 14.57 -24.62
N THR A 174 1.43 15.35 -24.84
CA THR A 174 0.83 16.22 -23.82
C THR A 174 0.36 15.39 -22.64
N LEU A 175 -0.46 14.37 -22.89
CA LEU A 175 -0.94 13.50 -21.83
C LEU A 175 0.19 12.76 -21.12
N THR A 176 1.22 12.33 -21.86
CA THR A 176 2.40 11.68 -21.26
C THR A 176 3.10 12.64 -20.29
N VAL A 177 3.35 13.89 -20.70
CA VAL A 177 3.95 14.92 -19.83
C VAL A 177 3.09 15.21 -18.62
N LEU A 178 1.76 15.22 -18.77
CA LEU A 178 0.83 15.45 -17.66
C LEU A 178 0.76 14.26 -16.69
N PHE A 179 0.84 13.03 -17.17
CA PHE A 179 0.80 11.84 -16.31
C PHE A 179 2.15 11.50 -15.66
N LEU A 180 3.26 11.87 -16.30
CA LEU A 180 4.62 11.51 -15.87
C LEU A 180 4.93 11.84 -14.40
N PRO A 181 4.56 13.02 -13.85
CA PRO A 181 4.82 13.34 -12.45
C PRO A 181 4.19 12.34 -11.48
N MET A 182 3.00 11.83 -11.78
CA MET A 182 2.33 10.82 -10.95
C MET A 182 3.15 9.53 -10.88
N TYR A 183 3.70 9.11 -12.02
CA TYR A 183 4.53 7.91 -12.12
C TYR A 183 5.92 8.07 -11.56
N TYR A 184 6.39 9.29 -11.34
CA TYR A 184 7.71 9.59 -10.79
C TYR A 184 7.68 9.85 -9.27
N VAL A 185 6.61 10.48 -8.77
CA VAL A 185 6.53 10.96 -7.38
C VAL A 185 5.84 9.97 -6.43
N PHE A 186 4.73 9.35 -6.85
CA PHE A 186 3.97 8.45 -5.95
C PHE A 186 4.65 7.12 -5.63
N PRO A 187 5.55 6.58 -6.47
CA PRO A 187 6.34 5.44 -6.02
C PRO A 187 7.25 5.92 -4.88
N ASP A 188 7.01 5.45 -3.64
CA ASP A 188 7.83 5.72 -2.44
C ASP A 188 9.23 5.07 -2.51
N ARG A 189 9.85 5.07 -3.68
CA ARG A 189 11.17 4.54 -3.95
C ARG A 189 11.81 5.36 -5.07
N PRO A 190 13.13 5.52 -5.07
CA PRO A 190 13.82 6.22 -6.14
C PRO A 190 13.60 5.48 -7.47
N ILE A 191 13.02 6.19 -8.44
CA ILE A 191 12.81 5.71 -9.81
C ILE A 191 13.31 6.77 -10.78
N ASP A 192 13.94 6.34 -11.87
CA ASP A 192 14.36 7.24 -12.92
C ASP A 192 13.18 7.61 -13.83
N VAL A 193 13.27 8.77 -14.49
CA VAL A 193 12.27 9.22 -15.47
C VAL A 193 12.08 8.18 -16.59
N GLY A 194 13.13 7.47 -16.98
CA GLY A 194 13.07 6.39 -17.98
C GLY A 194 12.35 5.12 -17.50
N GLU A 195 12.23 4.93 -16.18
CA GLU A 195 11.41 3.88 -15.58
C GLU A 195 9.95 4.31 -15.43
N ALA A 196 9.70 5.60 -15.20
CA ALA A 196 8.35 6.18 -15.08
C ALA A 196 7.63 6.33 -16.44
N ALA A 197 8.38 6.62 -17.51
CA ALA A 197 7.85 6.98 -18.82
C ALA A 197 6.95 5.92 -19.50
N PRO A 198 7.25 4.60 -19.50
CA PRO A 198 6.41 3.60 -20.17
C PRO A 198 4.95 3.60 -19.66
N GLY A 199 4.77 3.74 -18.35
CA GLY A 199 3.48 3.81 -17.68
C GLY A 199 2.75 5.10 -17.99
N ALA A 200 3.47 6.23 -18.04
CA ALA A 200 2.91 7.52 -18.47
C ALA A 200 2.40 7.48 -19.91
N VAL A 201 3.17 6.87 -20.83
CA VAL A 201 2.75 6.67 -22.23
C VAL A 201 1.56 5.72 -22.33
N THR A 202 1.57 4.64 -21.56
CA THR A 202 0.44 3.70 -21.50
C THR A 202 -0.83 4.40 -21.03
N ALA A 203 -0.73 5.23 -20.00
CA ALA A 203 -1.85 6.01 -19.51
C ALA A 203 -2.34 7.05 -20.52
N ALA A 204 -1.42 7.74 -21.20
CA ALA A 204 -1.77 8.69 -22.25
C ALA A 204 -2.55 8.04 -23.41
N LEU A 205 -2.08 6.89 -23.89
CA LEU A 205 -2.75 6.13 -24.95
C LEU A 205 -4.10 5.58 -24.47
N GLY A 206 -4.14 4.99 -23.28
CA GLY A 206 -5.39 4.50 -22.69
C GLY A 206 -6.41 5.62 -22.50
N TRP A 207 -5.97 6.80 -22.06
CA TRP A 207 -6.84 7.96 -21.86
C TRP A 207 -7.42 8.47 -23.18
N MET A 208 -6.62 8.53 -24.25
CA MET A 208 -7.14 8.85 -25.59
C MET A 208 -8.16 7.85 -26.08
N LEU A 209 -7.90 6.56 -25.90
CA LEU A 209 -8.85 5.50 -26.28
C LEU A 209 -10.15 5.60 -25.47
N LEU A 210 -10.05 5.89 -24.17
CA LEU A 210 -11.20 6.11 -23.31
C LEU A 210 -12.00 7.33 -23.77
N ALA A 211 -11.35 8.46 -24.06
CA ALA A 211 -12.00 9.67 -24.54
C ALA A 211 -12.69 9.45 -25.90
N ALA A 212 -12.03 8.75 -26.83
CA ALA A 212 -12.62 8.39 -28.12
C ALA A 212 -13.83 7.47 -27.96
N GLY A 213 -13.72 6.42 -27.13
CA GLY A 213 -14.82 5.52 -26.83
C GLY A 213 -16.01 6.22 -26.15
N PHE A 214 -15.72 7.18 -25.28
CA PHE A 214 -16.75 7.98 -24.61
C PHE A 214 -17.45 8.93 -25.59
N SER A 215 -16.72 9.54 -26.53
CA SER A 215 -17.30 10.35 -27.60
C SER A 215 -18.32 9.53 -28.41
N VAL A 216 -17.92 8.32 -28.85
CA VAL A 216 -18.82 7.41 -29.58
C VAL A 216 -20.04 7.03 -28.74
N TYR A 217 -19.85 6.76 -27.45
CA TYR A 217 -20.97 6.45 -26.56
C TYR A 217 -21.97 7.61 -26.50
N VAL A 218 -21.50 8.85 -26.30
CA VAL A 218 -22.37 10.04 -26.21
C VAL A 218 -23.12 10.27 -27.53
N ASP A 219 -22.42 10.13 -28.66
CA ASP A 219 -23.03 10.28 -29.99
C ASP A 219 -24.18 9.28 -30.21
N VAL A 220 -24.05 8.05 -29.71
CA VAL A 220 -25.12 7.04 -29.77
C VAL A 220 -26.20 7.27 -28.71
N ALA A 221 -25.81 7.67 -27.49
CA ALA A 221 -26.71 7.81 -26.34
C ALA A 221 -27.65 9.03 -26.44
N THR A 222 -27.29 10.06 -27.18
CA THR A 222 -28.16 11.23 -27.44
C THR A 222 -29.50 10.86 -28.09
N GLY A 223 -29.63 9.68 -28.70
CA GLY A 223 -30.90 9.16 -29.23
C GLY A 223 -31.79 8.43 -28.21
N VAL A 224 -31.32 8.18 -26.98
CA VAL A 224 -31.98 7.28 -26.01
C VAL A 224 -32.05 7.94 -24.62
N THR A 225 -33.09 8.74 -24.37
CA THR A 225 -33.33 9.49 -23.12
C THR A 225 -33.84 8.62 -21.96
N VAL A 226 -33.21 7.49 -21.68
CA VAL A 226 -33.77 6.51 -20.73
C VAL A 226 -33.44 6.84 -19.26
N TYR A 227 -32.39 7.63 -18.96
CA TYR A 227 -31.90 7.76 -17.58
C TYR A 227 -31.68 9.19 -17.03
N GLY A 228 -31.91 10.25 -17.80
CA GLY A 228 -31.82 11.65 -17.31
C GLY A 228 -30.53 11.96 -16.53
N VAL A 229 -30.64 12.74 -15.44
CA VAL A 229 -29.50 13.13 -14.58
C VAL A 229 -28.79 11.92 -13.96
N LEU A 230 -29.54 10.88 -13.57
CA LEU A 230 -28.95 9.65 -13.00
C LEU A 230 -28.04 8.94 -14.01
N GLY A 231 -28.43 8.90 -15.28
CA GLY A 231 -27.61 8.37 -16.37
C GLY A 231 -26.30 9.13 -16.51
N GLY A 232 -26.33 10.46 -16.43
CA GLY A 232 -25.12 11.30 -16.44
C GLY A 232 -24.17 10.99 -15.28
N VAL A 233 -24.70 10.80 -14.06
CA VAL A 233 -23.91 10.42 -12.88
C VAL A 233 -23.27 9.05 -13.04
N PHE A 234 -24.04 8.04 -13.45
CA PHE A 234 -23.48 6.70 -13.71
C PHE A 234 -22.41 6.73 -14.79
N LEU A 235 -22.66 7.48 -15.86
CA LEU A 235 -21.72 7.64 -16.96
C LEU A 235 -20.42 8.29 -16.51
N LEU A 236 -20.51 9.36 -15.70
CA LEU A 236 -19.36 10.06 -15.13
C LEU A 236 -18.55 9.17 -14.20
N VAL A 237 -19.20 8.46 -13.27
CA VAL A 237 -18.51 7.50 -12.38
C VAL A 237 -17.84 6.39 -13.20
N THR A 238 -18.49 5.91 -14.25
CA THR A 238 -17.91 4.91 -15.16
C THR A 238 -16.67 5.45 -15.87
N PHE A 239 -16.71 6.69 -16.36
CA PHE A 239 -15.55 7.34 -16.97
C PHE A 239 -14.39 7.48 -15.99
N LEU A 240 -14.66 7.96 -14.77
CA LEU A 240 -13.65 8.07 -13.71
C LEU A 240 -13.06 6.72 -13.33
N TYR A 241 -13.88 5.67 -13.28
CA TYR A 241 -13.44 4.29 -13.01
C TYR A 241 -12.46 3.80 -14.06
N PHE A 242 -12.80 3.89 -15.35
CA PHE A 242 -11.88 3.49 -16.41
C PHE A 242 -10.63 4.37 -16.47
N GLY A 243 -10.77 5.68 -16.21
CA GLY A 243 -9.63 6.59 -16.10
C GLY A 243 -8.66 6.17 -14.99
N ALA A 244 -9.17 5.90 -13.79
CA ALA A 244 -8.37 5.40 -12.67
C ALA A 244 -7.74 4.04 -12.98
N LEU A 245 -8.48 3.14 -13.65
CA LEU A 245 -7.98 1.84 -14.07
C LEU A 245 -6.80 1.99 -15.04
N ILE A 246 -6.88 2.89 -16.02
CA ILE A 246 -5.80 3.17 -16.97
C ILE A 246 -4.54 3.67 -16.25
N VAL A 247 -4.69 4.57 -15.28
CA VAL A 247 -3.57 5.07 -14.47
C VAL A 247 -2.92 3.94 -13.66
N VAL A 248 -3.74 3.13 -13.01
CA VAL A 248 -3.28 1.99 -12.22
C VAL A 248 -2.59 0.92 -13.09
N VAL A 249 -3.10 0.65 -14.29
CA VAL A 249 -2.46 -0.24 -15.27
C VAL A 249 -1.11 0.31 -15.73
N GLY A 250 -0.97 1.62 -15.92
CA GLY A 250 0.32 2.24 -16.23
C GLY A 250 1.37 1.98 -15.16
N ALA A 251 0.98 1.94 -13.88
CA ALA A 251 1.89 1.66 -12.77
C ALA A 251 2.37 0.21 -12.81
N VAL A 252 1.48 -0.74 -13.12
CA VAL A 252 1.83 -2.15 -13.32
C VAL A 252 2.78 -2.32 -14.50
N VAL A 253 2.59 -1.58 -15.60
CA VAL A 253 3.52 -1.58 -16.74
C VAL A 253 4.91 -1.13 -16.32
N ASN A 254 5.02 -0.09 -15.48
CA ASN A 254 6.32 0.36 -14.97
C ASN A 254 7.01 -0.68 -14.08
N VAL A 255 6.28 -1.31 -13.16
CA VAL A 255 6.84 -2.34 -12.29
C VAL A 255 7.33 -3.54 -13.11
N THR A 256 6.51 -4.04 -14.03
CA THR A 256 6.86 -5.21 -14.85
C THR A 256 8.07 -4.96 -15.75
N LEU A 257 8.18 -3.78 -16.36
CA LEU A 257 9.35 -3.41 -17.18
C LEU A 257 10.57 -3.03 -16.34
N GLY A 258 10.37 -2.51 -15.13
CA GLY A 258 11.41 -2.12 -14.19
C GLY A 258 12.11 -3.32 -13.53
N SER A 259 11.35 -4.36 -13.15
CA SER A 259 11.92 -5.59 -12.55
C SER A 259 12.92 -6.28 -13.47
N ASP A 260 12.62 -6.37 -14.77
CA ASP A 260 13.53 -6.93 -15.77
C ASP A 260 14.82 -6.10 -15.92
N ARG A 261 14.75 -4.77 -15.73
CA ARG A 261 15.91 -3.87 -15.78
C ARG A 261 16.80 -3.96 -14.55
N GLN A 262 16.22 -4.10 -13.35
CA GLN A 262 17.00 -4.25 -12.12
C GLN A 262 17.80 -5.57 -12.10
N LEU A 263 17.22 -6.66 -12.63
CA LEU A 263 17.93 -7.93 -12.82
C LEU A 263 19.06 -7.81 -13.87
N GLN A 264 18.88 -6.99 -14.90
CA GLN A 264 19.91 -6.73 -15.92
C GLN A 264 21.02 -5.79 -15.43
N GLN A 265 20.70 -4.79 -14.60
CA GLN A 265 21.68 -3.85 -14.04
C GLN A 265 22.47 -4.44 -12.85
N GLY A 266 21.89 -5.37 -12.09
CA GLY A 266 22.58 -6.14 -11.05
C GLY A 266 23.61 -7.15 -11.57
N SER A 267 23.72 -7.30 -12.90
CA SER A 267 24.63 -8.26 -13.56
C SER A 267 25.93 -7.63 -14.07
N SER A 268 26.24 -6.36 -13.74
CA SER A 268 27.59 -5.82 -13.97
C SER A 268 28.54 -6.38 -12.90
N PRO A 269 29.53 -7.23 -13.25
CA PRO A 269 30.54 -7.65 -12.30
C PRO A 269 31.35 -6.41 -11.91
N GLY A 270 31.15 -5.91 -10.68
CA GLY A 270 32.06 -4.93 -10.11
C GLY A 270 33.48 -5.49 -10.17
N PRO A 271 34.49 -4.73 -10.63
CA PRO A 271 35.85 -5.23 -10.70
C PRO A 271 36.39 -5.37 -9.27
N GLY A 272 36.53 -6.62 -8.83
CA GLY A 272 37.45 -6.98 -7.75
C GLY A 272 36.79 -7.44 -6.46
N LEU A 273 36.26 -8.66 -6.43
CA LEU A 273 36.32 -9.54 -5.25
C LEU A 273 36.39 -11.00 -5.72
N THR A 274 37.52 -11.39 -6.31
CA THR A 274 37.85 -12.81 -6.51
C THR A 274 38.23 -13.39 -5.14
N ARG A 275 37.25 -13.92 -4.41
CA ARG A 275 37.54 -14.73 -3.22
C ARG A 275 37.88 -16.15 -3.69
N THR A 276 39.16 -16.37 -3.97
CA THR A 276 39.74 -17.70 -4.16
C THR A 276 39.57 -18.49 -2.87
N MET A 277 38.72 -19.53 -2.87
CA MET A 277 38.78 -20.58 -1.86
C MET A 277 39.95 -21.51 -2.20
N PRO A 278 40.88 -21.80 -1.27
CA PRO A 278 41.87 -22.83 -1.52
C PRO A 278 41.21 -24.21 -1.43
N ALA A 279 41.45 -25.00 -2.46
CA ALA A 279 40.96 -26.36 -2.62
C ALA A 279 41.58 -27.30 -1.57
N SER A 280 40.74 -28.12 -0.98
CA SER A 280 41.09 -29.35 -0.25
C SER A 280 41.63 -30.42 -1.21
N LYS A 281 42.74 -31.03 -0.83
CA LYS A 281 43.37 -32.27 -1.33
C LYS A 281 44.24 -32.77 -0.17
N ASP A 282 44.32 -34.01 0.26
CA ASP A 282 43.97 -35.35 -0.21
C ASP A 282 44.03 -36.23 1.10
N ASP A 283 43.06 -37.09 1.43
CA ASP A 283 42.98 -38.54 1.08
C ASP A 283 44.05 -39.42 1.82
N THR A 284 43.82 -40.59 2.47
CA THR A 284 42.69 -41.52 2.72
C THR A 284 43.18 -42.57 3.80
N PRO A 285 42.67 -43.83 3.99
CA PRO A 285 42.05 -44.30 5.25
C PRO A 285 42.66 -45.61 5.84
N ALA A 286 42.04 -46.14 6.91
CA ALA A 286 41.76 -47.58 7.20
C ALA A 286 41.37 -47.68 8.69
N ASP A 287 40.09 -47.90 8.99
CA ASP A 287 39.46 -49.21 9.26
C ASP A 287 39.73 -49.69 10.69
N GLU A 288 38.70 -49.67 11.55
CA GLU A 288 38.01 -50.88 12.00
C GLU A 288 36.99 -50.57 13.10
N GLU A 289 35.88 -51.30 13.01
CA GLU A 289 34.63 -51.15 13.72
C GLU A 289 34.71 -51.51 15.21
N ALA A 290 33.89 -50.84 16.04
CA ALA A 290 33.03 -51.50 17.03
C ALA A 290 32.00 -50.51 17.60
N SER A 291 30.74 -50.67 17.20
CA SER A 291 29.56 -50.28 18.00
C SER A 291 29.21 -51.46 18.95
N PRO A 292 28.14 -51.43 19.78
CA PRO A 292 27.19 -50.36 20.14
C PRO A 292 26.90 -50.29 21.67
N GLU A 293 25.80 -49.60 22.01
CA GLU A 293 25.00 -49.64 23.24
C GLU A 293 25.27 -48.53 24.27
N SER A 294 24.29 -47.98 25.00
CA SER A 294 22.85 -47.71 24.86
C SER A 294 22.41 -47.18 26.23
N GLY A 295 21.49 -46.20 26.26
CA GLY A 295 20.70 -45.84 27.46
C GLY A 295 21.45 -44.99 28.49
N GLY A 296 20.90 -43.91 29.04
CA GLY A 296 19.50 -43.56 29.23
C GLY A 296 19.17 -43.59 30.73
N ALA A 297 18.54 -42.49 31.19
CA ALA A 297 17.86 -42.29 32.48
C ALA A 297 18.68 -41.70 33.66
N ASP A 298 18.35 -40.43 33.95
CA ASP A 298 17.66 -39.95 35.16
C ASP A 298 18.12 -40.40 36.55
N GLY A 299 18.21 -39.40 37.45
CA GLY A 299 18.20 -39.55 38.91
C GLY A 299 18.84 -38.30 39.55
N GLU A 300 18.06 -37.30 39.94
CA GLU A 300 17.45 -37.13 41.28
C GLU A 300 18.44 -36.65 42.36
N ASP A 301 17.98 -35.64 43.09
CA ASP A 301 18.55 -35.07 44.32
C ASP A 301 19.01 -36.14 45.33
N ASP A 302 20.14 -35.92 46.00
CA ASP A 302 20.13 -35.84 47.47
C ASP A 302 21.38 -35.15 48.01
N ALA A 303 21.15 -34.38 49.07
CA ALA A 303 22.18 -33.84 49.92
C ALA A 303 22.72 -34.95 50.82
N THR A 304 24.05 -35.06 50.97
CA THR A 304 24.62 -35.74 52.12
C THR A 304 25.87 -35.01 52.60
N GLN A 305 25.74 -34.39 53.77
CA GLN A 305 26.85 -33.99 54.61
C GLN A 305 27.45 -35.27 55.21
N GLU A 306 28.74 -35.51 54.97
CA GLU A 306 29.56 -36.31 55.87
C GLU A 306 30.79 -35.49 56.27
N ALA A 307 30.80 -35.12 57.55
CA ALA A 307 32.00 -34.78 58.28
C ALA A 307 32.59 -36.08 58.86
N VAL A 308 33.93 -36.20 58.87
CA VAL A 308 34.79 -36.81 59.92
C VAL A 308 36.20 -37.03 59.32
N GLY A 309 37.22 -36.38 59.91
CA GLY A 309 38.65 -36.73 59.72
C GLY A 309 39.05 -37.92 60.62
N PRO A 310 40.32 -38.18 60.96
CA PRO A 310 41.59 -37.59 60.53
C PRO A 310 42.60 -38.68 60.03
N GLU A 311 43.86 -38.29 59.82
CA GLU A 311 45.03 -39.17 59.58
C GLU A 311 45.14 -39.88 58.21
N ALA A 312 45.89 -39.24 57.30
CA ALA A 312 46.88 -39.97 56.51
C ALA A 312 48.00 -39.02 56.09
N ALA A 313 49.15 -39.22 56.74
CA ALA A 313 50.51 -38.90 56.30
C ALA A 313 50.85 -37.43 56.01
N GLU A 314 51.63 -36.86 56.94
CA GLU A 314 52.75 -35.97 56.61
C GLU A 314 53.42 -36.42 55.30
N PHE A 315 53.27 -35.62 54.24
CA PHE A 315 54.08 -35.77 53.03
C PHE A 315 55.37 -34.96 53.26
N ASP A 316 56.44 -35.69 53.58
CA ASP A 316 57.81 -35.20 53.68
C ASP A 316 58.25 -34.54 52.36
N PRO A 317 58.64 -33.25 52.33
CA PRO A 317 59.09 -32.58 51.13
C PRO A 317 60.57 -32.88 50.90
N GLY A 318 60.91 -34.15 50.63
CA GLY A 318 62.29 -34.60 50.51
C GLY A 318 62.40 -35.72 49.50
N GLU A 319 62.82 -35.37 48.28
CA GLU A 319 63.09 -36.25 47.12
C GLU A 319 61.87 -36.52 46.22
N ARG A 320 61.61 -35.55 45.33
CA ARG A 320 60.69 -35.71 44.20
C ARG A 320 61.49 -36.12 42.98
N THR A 321 61.05 -37.17 42.30
CA THR A 321 61.64 -37.56 41.01
C THR A 321 61.29 -36.50 39.95
N PRO A 322 62.14 -36.29 38.93
CA PRO A 322 61.83 -35.36 37.82
C PRO A 322 60.54 -35.71 37.08
N GLU A 323 60.12 -36.97 37.15
CA GLU A 323 58.93 -37.52 36.48
C GLU A 323 57.64 -37.09 37.18
N GLU A 324 57.61 -37.08 38.51
CA GLU A 324 56.45 -36.59 39.28
C GLU A 324 56.22 -35.08 39.14
N ALA A 325 57.29 -34.31 38.91
CA ALA A 325 57.19 -32.88 38.63
C ALA A 325 56.51 -32.62 37.29
N ARG A 326 56.87 -33.38 36.25
CA ARG A 326 56.27 -33.29 34.91
C ARG A 326 54.80 -33.69 34.91
N LEU A 327 54.47 -34.80 35.58
CA LEU A 327 53.08 -35.27 35.66
C LEU A 327 52.16 -34.26 36.36
N ARG A 328 52.67 -33.53 37.37
CA ARG A 328 51.88 -32.48 38.02
C ARG A 328 51.70 -31.24 37.15
N GLU A 329 52.70 -30.90 36.35
CA GLU A 329 52.63 -29.79 35.40
C GLU A 329 51.60 -30.10 34.30
N GLU A 330 51.63 -31.31 33.77
CA GLU A 330 50.66 -31.81 32.78
C GLU A 330 49.23 -31.88 33.35
N VAL A 331 49.06 -32.32 34.60
CA VAL A 331 47.77 -32.29 35.30
C VAL A 331 47.29 -30.86 35.59
N ALA A 332 48.20 -29.92 35.83
CA ALA A 332 47.84 -28.52 36.02
C ALA A 332 47.40 -27.86 34.72
N GLU A 333 48.06 -28.20 33.60
CA GLU A 333 47.71 -27.74 32.26
C GLU A 333 46.34 -28.28 31.82
N LEU A 334 46.09 -29.59 32.00
CA LEU A 334 44.80 -30.22 31.70
C LEU A 334 43.64 -29.63 32.52
N ARG A 335 43.90 -29.19 33.77
CA ARG A 335 42.88 -28.52 34.59
C ARG A 335 42.59 -27.11 34.09
N ALA A 336 43.61 -26.37 33.68
CA ALA A 336 43.44 -25.03 33.11
C ALA A 336 42.64 -25.07 31.80
N GLU A 337 42.88 -26.06 30.94
CA GLU A 337 42.13 -26.26 29.70
C GLU A 337 40.66 -26.62 29.95
N LEU A 338 40.38 -27.41 31.00
CA LEU A 338 39.02 -27.77 31.39
C LEU A 338 38.22 -26.58 31.93
N ASP A 339 38.86 -25.69 32.69
CA ASP A 339 38.23 -24.46 33.21
C ASP A 339 37.90 -23.49 32.06
N ASP A 340 38.80 -23.32 31.09
CA ASP A 340 38.58 -22.47 29.91
C ASP A 340 37.44 -23.02 29.02
N PHE A 341 37.36 -24.35 28.87
CA PHE A 341 36.26 -25.01 28.17
C PHE A 341 34.92 -24.83 28.88
N ARG A 342 34.91 -24.90 30.22
CA ARG A 342 33.69 -24.69 31.02
C ARG A 342 33.15 -23.27 30.85
N ASP A 343 34.03 -22.28 30.82
CA ASP A 343 33.65 -20.87 30.63
C ASP A 343 33.07 -20.60 29.22
N ASP A 344 33.59 -21.24 28.17
CA ASP A 344 33.03 -21.14 26.80
C ASP A 344 31.63 -21.79 26.69
N VAL A 345 31.40 -22.90 27.40
CA VAL A 345 30.10 -23.59 27.43
C VAL A 345 29.07 -22.76 28.20
N GLU A 346 29.44 -22.19 29.35
CA GLU A 346 28.54 -21.36 30.15
C GLU A 346 28.18 -20.06 29.39
N GLY A 347 29.12 -19.47 28.64
CA GLY A 347 28.86 -18.34 27.75
C GLY A 347 27.96 -18.62 26.55
N ARG A 348 27.80 -19.90 26.17
CA ARG A 348 26.91 -20.34 25.06
C ARG A 348 25.54 -20.81 25.52
N THR A 349 25.33 -20.98 26.82
CA THR A 349 24.05 -21.48 27.35
C THR A 349 23.16 -20.30 27.70
N VAL A 350 22.14 -20.06 26.87
CA VAL A 350 21.21 -18.93 27.05
C VAL A 350 20.47 -19.05 28.39
N ASP A 351 20.57 -18.02 29.24
CA ASP A 351 19.92 -17.96 30.54
C ASP A 351 18.40 -18.18 30.44
N ARG A 352 17.91 -19.18 31.16
CA ARG A 352 16.50 -19.60 31.19
C ARG A 352 15.55 -18.44 31.53
N ASP A 353 16.01 -17.49 32.34
CA ASP A 353 15.21 -16.35 32.80
C ASP A 353 14.92 -15.34 31.70
N GLU A 354 15.83 -15.16 30.73
CA GLU A 354 15.65 -14.23 29.61
C GLU A 354 14.60 -14.78 28.62
N VAL A 355 14.66 -16.10 28.37
CA VAL A 355 13.69 -16.81 27.52
C VAL A 355 12.28 -16.78 28.12
N GLU A 356 12.13 -16.95 29.44
CA GLU A 356 10.83 -16.88 30.12
C GLU A 356 10.22 -15.47 30.05
N GLY A 357 11.06 -14.43 30.19
CA GLY A 357 10.66 -13.03 30.05
C GLY A 357 10.07 -12.72 28.68
N ASP A 358 10.73 -13.18 27.62
CA ASP A 358 10.26 -12.99 26.25
C ASP A 358 9.02 -13.82 25.92
N LEU A 359 8.92 -15.05 26.44
CA LEU A 359 7.72 -15.86 26.29
C LEU A 359 6.51 -15.22 26.98
N LYS A 360 6.67 -14.75 28.23
CA LYS A 360 5.59 -14.03 28.95
C LYS A 360 5.19 -12.76 28.22
N ARG A 361 6.14 -12.01 27.66
CA ARG A 361 5.89 -10.80 26.87
C ARG A 361 5.12 -11.13 25.59
N TYR A 362 5.52 -12.18 24.89
CA TYR A 362 4.85 -12.66 23.68
C TYR A 362 3.41 -13.13 23.96
N VAL A 363 3.20 -13.97 24.97
CA VAL A 363 1.87 -14.47 25.36
C VAL A 363 0.94 -13.33 25.79
N ARG A 364 1.44 -12.38 26.59
CA ARG A 364 0.64 -11.21 27.02
C ARG A 364 0.21 -10.35 25.83
N ARG A 365 1.06 -10.22 24.79
CA ARG A 365 0.74 -9.51 23.55
C ARG A 365 -0.24 -10.27 22.66
N ARG A 366 -0.16 -11.60 22.65
CA ARG A 366 -1.08 -12.50 21.90
C ARG A 366 -2.50 -12.48 22.48
N VAL A 367 -2.63 -12.61 23.81
CA VAL A 367 -3.94 -12.70 24.48
C VAL A 367 -4.75 -11.40 24.34
N ARG A 368 -4.09 -10.23 24.40
CA ARG A 368 -4.77 -8.92 24.23
C ARG A 368 -5.30 -8.68 22.81
N ARG A 369 -4.77 -9.35 21.78
CA ARG A 369 -5.27 -9.22 20.39
C ARG A 369 -6.56 -9.99 20.12
N GLY A 370 -7.03 -10.83 21.05
CA GLY A 370 -8.21 -11.69 20.87
C GLY A 370 -9.56 -11.00 21.12
N HIS A 371 -9.66 -10.06 22.05
CA HIS A 371 -10.96 -9.55 22.50
C HIS A 371 -11.54 -8.37 21.71
N ALA A 372 -10.76 -7.71 20.85
CA ALA A 372 -11.22 -6.53 20.11
C ALA A 372 -12.15 -6.87 18.91
N ARG A 373 -12.16 -8.12 18.43
CA ARG A 373 -12.88 -8.48 17.19
C ARG A 373 -14.40 -8.65 17.34
N GLY A 374 -14.93 -8.70 18.56
CA GLY A 374 -16.35 -8.93 18.83
C GLY A 374 -17.17 -7.69 19.21
N TRP A 375 -16.53 -6.53 19.42
CA TRP A 375 -17.22 -5.35 19.96
C TRP A 375 -18.00 -4.52 18.92
N GLY A 376 -17.68 -4.70 17.63
CA GLY A 376 -18.28 -3.96 16.53
C GLY A 376 -19.83 -3.89 16.55
N PRO A 377 -20.57 -5.01 16.76
CA PRO A 377 -22.02 -4.95 16.71
C PRO A 377 -22.60 -4.16 17.89
N TYR A 378 -21.96 -4.24 19.06
CA TYR A 378 -22.39 -3.56 20.27
C TYR A 378 -22.12 -2.05 20.23
N LEU A 379 -21.00 -1.63 19.60
CA LEU A 379 -20.70 -0.21 19.39
C LEU A 379 -21.67 0.45 18.41
N VAL A 380 -22.05 -0.24 17.35
CA VAL A 380 -23.06 0.25 16.39
C VAL A 380 -24.42 0.37 17.05
N LEU A 381 -24.80 -0.61 17.87
CA LEU A 381 -26.07 -0.57 18.61
C LEU A 381 -26.07 0.59 19.61
N LEU A 382 -24.99 0.77 20.39
CA LEU A 382 -24.83 1.89 21.31
C LEU A 382 -24.92 3.25 20.59
N TYR A 383 -24.27 3.39 19.44
CA TYR A 383 -24.35 4.59 18.61
C TYR A 383 -25.78 4.87 18.15
N GLY A 384 -26.50 3.85 17.68
CA GLY A 384 -27.90 3.98 17.29
C GLY A 384 -28.80 4.44 18.43
N THR A 385 -28.61 3.87 19.62
CA THR A 385 -29.37 4.27 20.82
C THR A 385 -29.07 5.72 21.22
N ALA A 386 -27.79 6.11 21.24
CA ALA A 386 -27.38 7.47 21.57
C ALA A 386 -27.91 8.50 20.57
N MET A 387 -27.84 8.20 19.26
CA MET A 387 -28.36 9.06 18.20
C MET A 387 -29.89 9.17 18.25
N THR A 388 -30.59 8.10 18.61
CA THR A 388 -32.04 8.13 18.79
C THR A 388 -32.43 9.04 19.96
N ILE A 389 -31.72 8.92 21.09
CA ILE A 389 -31.92 9.81 22.25
C ILE A 389 -31.64 11.27 21.86
N GLY A 390 -30.54 11.52 21.13
CA GLY A 390 -30.22 12.84 20.62
C GLY A 390 -31.30 13.40 19.68
N ALA A 391 -31.87 12.56 18.81
CA ALA A 391 -32.95 12.97 17.92
C ALA A 391 -34.19 13.43 18.69
N PHE A 392 -34.61 12.71 19.72
CA PHE A 392 -35.74 13.12 20.57
C PHE A 392 -35.44 14.33 21.45
N TYR A 393 -34.17 14.59 21.77
CA TYR A 393 -33.78 15.75 22.57
C TYR A 393 -33.72 17.05 21.75
N TYR A 394 -33.18 16.98 20.52
CA TYR A 394 -32.95 18.16 19.68
C TYR A 394 -34.07 18.45 18.67
N LEU A 395 -34.87 17.45 18.29
CA LEU A 395 -35.97 17.63 17.33
C LEU A 395 -37.31 17.60 18.05
N SER A 396 -38.16 18.60 17.78
CA SER A 396 -39.55 18.63 18.23
C SER A 396 -40.49 18.14 17.12
N SER A 397 -41.64 17.58 17.49
CA SER A 397 -42.72 17.09 16.59
C SER A 397 -42.40 15.82 15.77
N GLY A 398 -43.16 15.54 14.70
CA GLY A 398 -43.09 14.30 13.90
C GLY A 398 -41.73 14.04 13.22
N TRP A 399 -40.88 15.06 13.11
CA TRP A 399 -39.52 14.95 12.58
C TRP A 399 -38.60 14.09 13.45
N ALA A 400 -38.81 14.03 14.77
CA ALA A 400 -38.08 13.12 15.66
C ALA A 400 -38.38 11.64 15.33
N ILE A 401 -39.63 11.34 14.98
CA ILE A 401 -40.07 9.98 14.60
C ILE A 401 -39.45 9.58 13.25
N LEU A 402 -39.41 10.51 12.29
CA LEU A 402 -38.78 10.27 10.99
C LEU A 402 -37.27 10.08 11.13
N ALA A 403 -36.60 10.93 11.93
CA ALA A 403 -35.18 10.81 12.23
C ALA A 403 -34.85 9.49 12.96
N MET A 404 -35.68 9.07 13.92
CA MET A 404 -35.57 7.77 14.56
C MET A 404 -35.63 6.63 13.54
N PHE A 405 -36.57 6.66 12.59
CA PHE A 405 -36.72 5.63 11.56
C PHE A 405 -35.48 5.54 10.66
N VAL A 406 -34.93 6.69 10.26
CA VAL A 406 -33.71 6.77 9.43
C VAL A 406 -32.49 6.25 10.18
N VAL A 407 -32.31 6.66 11.44
CA VAL A 407 -31.22 6.19 12.30
C VAL A 407 -31.32 4.69 12.54
N TRP A 408 -32.53 4.18 12.78
CA TRP A 408 -32.78 2.76 13.00
C TRP A 408 -32.52 1.91 11.74
N LEU A 409 -32.99 2.34 10.57
CA LEU A 409 -32.71 1.66 9.30
C LEU A 409 -31.22 1.69 8.94
N SER A 410 -30.54 2.81 9.19
CA SER A 410 -29.11 2.94 8.92
C SER A 410 -28.27 2.07 9.84
N THR A 411 -28.61 1.98 11.12
CA THR A 411 -27.90 1.15 12.11
C THR A 411 -28.15 -0.34 11.89
N LEU A 412 -29.37 -0.72 11.51
CA LEU A 412 -29.71 -2.09 11.12
C LEU A 412 -28.97 -2.51 9.84
N GLY A 413 -28.91 -1.63 8.83
CA GLY A 413 -28.15 -1.89 7.60
C GLY A 413 -26.66 -2.10 7.87
N LEU A 414 -26.06 -1.24 8.71
CA LEU A 414 -24.66 -1.37 9.11
C LEU A 414 -24.39 -2.65 9.92
N TYR A 415 -25.30 -3.01 10.83
CA TYR A 415 -25.22 -4.24 11.60
C TYR A 415 -25.25 -5.49 10.69
N VAL A 416 -26.19 -5.55 9.75
CA VAL A 416 -26.31 -6.66 8.79
C VAL A 416 -25.05 -6.76 7.92
N LEU A 417 -24.55 -5.63 7.41
CA LEU A 417 -23.30 -5.59 6.65
C LEU A 417 -22.12 -6.14 7.47
N MET A 418 -22.02 -5.75 8.74
CA MET A 418 -20.93 -6.19 9.60
C MET A 418 -21.01 -7.69 9.94
N VAL A 419 -22.22 -8.23 10.14
CA VAL A 419 -22.44 -9.67 10.34
C VAL A 419 -22.08 -10.44 9.07
N LEU A 420 -22.45 -9.93 7.89
CA LEU A 420 -22.14 -10.57 6.61
C LEU A 420 -20.64 -10.55 6.31
N VAL A 421 -19.96 -9.43 6.58
CA VAL A 421 -18.50 -9.32 6.47
C VAL A 421 -17.79 -10.23 7.49
N GLY A 422 -18.27 -10.27 8.74
CA GLY A 422 -17.73 -11.15 9.77
C GLY A 422 -17.89 -12.63 9.42
N ALA A 423 -19.05 -13.01 8.88
CA ALA A 423 -19.30 -14.35 8.36
C ALA A 423 -18.40 -14.67 7.15
N GLY A 424 -18.27 -13.76 6.19
CA GLY A 424 -17.41 -13.91 5.01
C GLY A 424 -15.93 -14.08 5.35
N LEU A 425 -15.42 -13.30 6.29
CA LEU A 425 -14.04 -13.42 6.78
C LEU A 425 -13.81 -14.73 7.54
N SER A 426 -14.80 -15.23 8.28
CA SER A 426 -14.70 -16.53 8.95
C SER A 426 -14.71 -17.72 7.97
N LEU A 427 -15.43 -17.61 6.84
CA LEU A 427 -15.43 -18.58 5.76
C LEU A 427 -14.08 -18.62 5.00
N LEU A 428 -13.40 -17.48 4.85
CA LEU A 428 -12.06 -17.40 4.23
C LEU A 428 -10.95 -18.05 5.08
N GLY A 429 -11.19 -18.29 6.37
CA GLY A 429 -10.28 -19.01 7.26
C GLY A 429 -10.47 -20.54 7.29
N LEU A 430 -11.45 -21.09 6.56
CA LEU A 430 -11.70 -22.53 6.47
C LEU A 430 -10.62 -23.34 5.73
N PRO A 431 -10.02 -22.89 4.61
CA PRO A 431 -9.06 -23.73 3.88
C PRO A 431 -7.76 -23.99 4.66
N GLY A 432 -7.34 -23.07 5.55
CA GLY A 432 -6.18 -23.29 6.42
C GLY A 432 -6.41 -24.40 7.44
N ARG A 433 -7.58 -24.41 8.09
CA ARG A 433 -7.94 -25.43 9.11
C ARG A 433 -8.21 -26.82 8.53
N LEU A 434 -8.59 -26.91 7.26
CA LEU A 434 -8.73 -28.20 6.55
C LEU A 434 -7.38 -28.78 6.13
N ARG A 435 -6.40 -27.93 5.79
CA ARG A 435 -5.04 -28.35 5.43
C ARG A 435 -4.28 -28.94 6.61
N ASP A 436 -4.40 -28.32 7.79
CA ASP A 436 -3.73 -28.81 9.01
C ASP A 436 -4.30 -30.17 9.46
N ARG A 437 -5.60 -30.39 9.28
CA ARG A 437 -6.28 -31.67 9.60
C ARG A 437 -5.92 -32.83 8.67
N ILE A 438 -5.50 -32.53 7.44
CA ILE A 438 -5.06 -33.54 6.46
C ILE A 438 -3.57 -33.87 6.66
N GLY A 439 -2.79 -32.97 7.28
CA GLY A 439 -1.40 -33.24 7.68
C GLY A 439 -1.30 -34.30 8.78
N GLU A 440 -2.17 -34.26 9.79
CA GLU A 440 -2.20 -35.23 10.91
C GLU A 440 -2.64 -36.65 10.51
N TRP A 441 -3.30 -36.84 9.36
CA TRP A 441 -3.68 -38.17 8.87
C TRP A 441 -2.56 -38.89 8.10
N ARG A 442 -1.41 -38.23 7.88
CA ARG A 442 -0.27 -38.76 7.11
C ARG A 442 1.01 -38.96 7.91
N SER A 443 0.98 -38.70 9.21
CA SER A 443 1.97 -39.14 10.21
C SER A 443 1.35 -40.21 11.08
#